data_AF-A0A812TXW3-F1
#
_entry.id   AF-A0A812TXW3-F1
#
_cell.length_a   1.000
_cell.length_b   1.000
_cell.length_c   1.000
_cell.angle_alpha   90.00
_cell.angle_beta   90.00
_cell.angle_gamma   90.00
#
_symmetry.space_group_name_H-M   'P 1'
#
loop_
_entity.id
_entity.type
_entity.pdbx_description
1 polymer ?
#
loop_
_entity_poly.entity_id
_entity_poly.type
_entity_poly.pdbx_seq_one_letter_code
_entity_poly.pdbx_strand_id
1 'polypeptide(L)'
;ADDPVPRMGPIRRIIHHVKKKLSERRNRRWKSRKSSTTKTTKDHWRLVFRQTVPYFFSADEWSKNPTDPESDNFAILDQLEDFRVNGALYFRQSWPTLGEEDQIWKQTSNPVTSTDGSVTGYEPISIASTGQFWGGLQYNGNQALLDGSSVDNSSNWWYSIGSHQIYAGGMPGPPGTIVDLVELWVSTIEVTATTTTTTTFIAAPPPQSPEGGTWQLVFRQTVPQFYAPGELSKNENADPNSVSDFSILDQLDSFNVDGVFYFLLRWPGSGEADQIWRQTSNPVTTVDGSVTGY
;
A
#
# COMPACT_ATOMS: atom_id res chain seq x y z
N ALA A 1 29.63 44.26 36.25
CA ALA A 1 29.82 42.80 36.40
C ALA A 1 29.03 42.18 35.27
N ASP A 2 29.70 41.96 34.14
CA ASP A 2 29.10 41.43 32.92
C ASP A 2 29.33 39.92 32.87
N ASP A 3 28.25 39.16 32.81
CA ASP A 3 28.27 37.72 32.54
C ASP A 3 28.49 37.46 31.04
N PRO A 4 29.35 36.50 30.65
CA PRO A 4 29.53 36.14 29.24
C PRO A 4 28.52 35.08 28.79
N VAL A 5 27.90 35.33 27.63
CA VAL A 5 27.05 34.37 26.89
C VAL A 5 27.91 33.19 26.38
N PRO A 6 27.49 31.92 26.54
CA PRO A 6 28.24 30.79 26.01
C PRO A 6 28.04 30.61 24.49
N ARG A 7 29.17 30.51 23.77
CA ARG A 7 29.23 30.19 22.33
C ARG A 7 28.70 28.77 22.05
N MET A 8 27.72 28.64 21.15
CA MET A 8 27.31 27.35 20.58
C MET A 8 28.40 26.78 19.65
N GLY A 9 28.88 25.58 19.98
CA GLY A 9 29.90 24.81 19.28
C GLY A 9 29.39 23.82 18.20
N PRO A 10 30.29 22.99 17.62
CA PRO A 10 30.25 22.48 16.22
C PRO A 10 29.28 21.33 15.91
N ILE A 11 28.26 21.11 16.73
CA ILE A 11 27.47 19.86 16.74
C ILE A 11 26.56 19.73 15.50
N ARG A 12 26.08 20.84 14.93
CA ARG A 12 25.20 20.83 13.74
C ARG A 12 25.90 20.35 12.46
N ARG A 13 27.22 20.51 12.33
CA ARG A 13 27.97 20.04 11.13
C ARG A 13 28.19 18.52 11.13
N ILE A 14 28.31 17.90 12.31
CA ILE A 14 28.61 16.47 12.44
C ILE A 14 27.38 15.62 12.07
N ILE A 15 26.17 16.04 12.48
CA ILE A 15 24.92 15.31 12.19
C ILE A 15 24.63 15.28 10.68
N HIS A 16 24.88 16.38 9.96
CA HIS A 16 24.71 16.44 8.50
C HIS A 16 25.69 15.52 7.76
N HIS A 17 26.95 15.44 8.23
CA HIS A 17 27.97 14.59 7.63
C HIS A 17 27.72 13.09 7.86
N VAL A 18 27.15 12.72 9.00
CA VAL A 18 26.81 11.32 9.32
C VAL A 18 25.62 10.83 8.49
N LYS A 19 24.57 11.65 8.32
CA LYS A 19 23.41 11.30 7.47
C LYS A 19 23.79 11.09 6.01
N LYS A 20 24.67 11.94 5.46
CA LYS A 20 25.17 11.81 4.08
C LYS A 20 26.02 10.55 3.87
N LYS A 21 26.89 10.20 4.84
CA LYS A 21 27.69 8.96 4.76
C LYS A 21 26.84 7.68 4.90
N LEU A 22 25.75 7.72 5.65
CA LEU A 22 24.82 6.59 5.77
C LEU A 22 23.99 6.39 4.50
N SER A 23 23.52 7.46 3.85
CA SER A 23 22.83 7.36 2.56
C SER A 23 23.75 6.85 1.44
N GLU A 24 25.00 7.33 1.38
CA GLU A 24 25.99 6.88 0.39
C GLU A 24 26.40 5.41 0.58
N ARG A 25 26.53 4.93 1.84
CA ARG A 25 26.83 3.52 2.14
C ARG A 25 25.66 2.60 1.81
N ARG A 26 24.42 3.06 2.04
CA ARG A 26 23.19 2.34 1.69
C ARG A 26 23.02 2.23 0.16
N ASN A 27 23.31 3.31 -0.59
CA ASN A 27 23.32 3.29 -2.06
C ASN A 27 24.40 2.38 -2.65
N ARG A 28 25.59 2.29 -2.06
CA ARG A 28 26.64 1.37 -2.55
C ARG A 28 26.29 -0.10 -2.30
N ARG A 29 25.70 -0.41 -1.14
CA ARG A 29 25.21 -1.76 -0.83
C ARG A 29 24.06 -2.17 -1.75
N TRP A 30 23.21 -1.23 -2.14
CA TRP A 30 22.13 -1.43 -3.13
C TRP A 30 22.66 -1.65 -4.55
N LYS A 31 23.61 -0.84 -5.02
CA LYS A 31 24.27 -1.05 -6.33
C LYS A 31 25.01 -2.39 -6.42
N SER A 32 25.62 -2.85 -5.33
CA SER A 32 26.28 -4.17 -5.26
C SER A 32 25.28 -5.34 -5.27
N ARG A 33 24.05 -5.16 -4.79
CA ARG A 33 23.01 -6.21 -4.75
C ARG A 33 22.25 -6.36 -6.08
N LYS A 34 22.15 -5.30 -6.88
CA LYS A 34 21.65 -5.36 -8.27
C LYS A 34 22.64 -6.00 -9.27
N SER A 35 23.93 -6.08 -8.93
CA SER A 35 24.96 -6.61 -9.84
C SER A 35 25.13 -8.14 -9.81
N SER A 36 24.39 -8.89 -8.99
CA SER A 36 24.55 -10.35 -8.91
C SER A 36 23.23 -11.11 -9.07
N THR A 37 22.48 -10.87 -10.16
CA THR A 37 21.53 -11.88 -10.67
C THR A 37 21.29 -11.69 -12.16
N THR A 38 22.14 -12.29 -12.99
CA THR A 38 21.77 -12.60 -14.38
C THR A 38 20.98 -13.90 -14.41
N LYS A 39 19.65 -13.80 -14.54
CA LYS A 39 18.82 -14.74 -15.32
C LYS A 39 17.51 -14.06 -15.71
N THR A 40 17.36 -13.88 -17.01
CA THR A 40 16.28 -13.25 -17.76
C THR A 40 14.93 -13.92 -17.50
N THR A 41 14.15 -13.40 -16.56
CA THR A 41 12.71 -13.21 -16.79
C THR A 41 12.55 -11.79 -17.29
N LYS A 42 11.91 -11.59 -18.44
CA LYS A 42 11.44 -10.24 -18.79
C LYS A 42 10.38 -9.92 -17.73
N ASP A 43 10.72 -9.06 -16.78
CA ASP A 43 9.74 -8.49 -15.87
C ASP A 43 8.68 -7.81 -16.74
N HIS A 44 7.41 -8.22 -16.61
CA HIS A 44 6.30 -7.68 -17.40
C HIS A 44 5.91 -6.28 -16.92
N TRP A 45 6.45 -5.85 -15.79
CA TRP A 45 6.31 -4.50 -15.27
C TRP A 45 7.29 -3.53 -15.93
N ARG A 46 6.73 -2.46 -16.51
CA ARG A 46 7.45 -1.33 -17.06
C ARG A 46 7.32 -0.13 -16.13
N LEU A 47 8.44 0.42 -15.67
CA LEU A 47 8.43 1.68 -14.94
C LEU A 47 7.91 2.78 -15.87
N VAL A 48 6.89 3.52 -15.40
CA VAL A 48 6.33 4.67 -16.13
C VAL A 48 6.48 5.97 -15.35
N PHE A 49 6.76 5.90 -14.05
CA PHE A 49 6.97 7.07 -13.22
C PHE A 49 7.85 6.75 -11.99
N ARG A 50 8.74 7.68 -11.64
CA ARG A 50 9.47 7.73 -10.37
C ARG A 50 9.58 9.18 -9.92
N GLN A 51 9.33 9.42 -8.63
CA GLN A 51 9.64 10.68 -7.98
C GLN A 51 10.42 10.45 -6.69
N THR A 52 11.52 11.18 -6.54
CA THR A 52 12.37 11.17 -5.35
C THR A 52 12.49 12.59 -4.78
N VAL A 53 12.17 12.76 -3.49
CA VAL A 53 12.41 14.01 -2.75
C VAL A 53 13.92 14.33 -2.77
N PRO A 54 14.34 15.59 -3.05
CA PRO A 54 13.56 16.83 -2.98
C PRO A 54 12.97 17.33 -4.30
N TYR A 55 12.90 16.50 -5.35
CA TYR A 55 12.30 16.94 -6.61
C TYR A 55 10.77 16.89 -6.54
N PHE A 56 10.13 17.93 -7.11
CA PHE A 56 8.70 18.02 -7.28
C PHE A 56 8.39 18.35 -8.74
N PHE A 57 7.37 17.69 -9.29
CA PHE A 57 6.98 17.84 -10.68
C PHE A 57 6.26 19.18 -10.90
N SER A 58 6.33 19.70 -12.12
CA SER A 58 5.47 20.82 -12.52
C SER A 58 4.10 20.32 -12.95
N ALA A 59 3.10 21.19 -12.90
CA ALA A 59 1.80 20.90 -13.50
C ALA A 59 1.97 20.48 -14.97
N ASP A 60 1.23 19.46 -15.39
CA ASP A 60 1.25 18.86 -16.73
C ASP A 60 2.63 18.30 -17.19
N GLU A 61 3.57 18.07 -16.27
CA GLU A 61 4.86 17.42 -16.57
C GLU A 61 4.71 15.89 -16.70
N TRP A 62 3.97 15.44 -17.72
CA TRP A 62 3.68 14.02 -17.97
C TRP A 62 4.90 13.21 -18.44
N SER A 63 5.97 13.88 -18.88
CA SER A 63 7.18 13.27 -19.40
C SER A 63 8.43 13.88 -18.77
N LYS A 64 9.31 13.04 -18.22
CA LYS A 64 10.55 13.43 -17.56
C LYS A 64 11.61 12.37 -17.78
N ASN A 65 12.74 12.77 -18.38
CA ASN A 65 13.86 11.85 -18.66
C ASN A 65 13.41 10.55 -19.37
N PRO A 66 12.59 10.62 -20.43
CA PRO A 66 11.89 9.45 -21.00
C PRO A 66 12.82 8.36 -21.56
N THR A 67 14.10 8.68 -21.78
CA THR A 67 15.14 7.75 -22.25
C THR A 67 16.02 7.20 -21.13
N ASP A 68 15.81 7.59 -19.87
CA ASP A 68 16.61 7.19 -18.71
C ASP A 68 15.73 6.74 -17.52
N PRO A 69 15.21 5.49 -17.55
CA PRO A 69 14.41 4.94 -16.46
C PRO A 69 15.18 4.70 -15.15
N GLU A 70 16.52 4.84 -15.15
CA GLU A 70 17.34 4.75 -13.93
C GLU A 70 17.51 6.11 -13.25
N SER A 71 17.03 7.20 -13.85
CA SER A 71 17.02 8.53 -13.24
C SER A 71 16.24 8.54 -11.92
N ASP A 72 16.70 9.34 -10.95
CA ASP A 72 16.03 9.54 -9.66
C ASP A 72 14.60 10.12 -9.83
N ASN A 73 14.35 10.81 -10.94
CA ASN A 73 13.02 11.27 -11.35
C ASN A 73 12.78 10.92 -12.81
N PHE A 74 11.67 10.26 -13.09
CA PHE A 74 11.36 9.69 -14.40
C PHE A 74 9.84 9.74 -14.63
N ALA A 75 9.41 10.02 -15.85
CA ALA A 75 8.01 9.92 -16.25
C ALA A 75 7.90 9.67 -17.76
N ILE A 76 7.01 8.76 -18.13
CA ILE A 76 6.47 8.54 -19.48
C ILE A 76 4.95 8.34 -19.37
N LEU A 77 4.30 9.12 -18.50
CA LEU A 77 2.87 9.01 -18.23
C LEU A 77 2.03 9.38 -19.46
N ASP A 78 2.58 10.21 -20.34
CA ASP A 78 2.02 10.53 -21.65
C ASP A 78 1.90 9.32 -22.60
N GLN A 79 2.57 8.20 -22.29
CA GLN A 79 2.57 6.96 -23.09
C GLN A 79 1.66 5.87 -22.52
N LEU A 80 0.87 6.13 -21.47
CA LEU A 80 0.07 5.10 -20.81
C LEU A 80 -0.84 4.31 -21.76
N GLU A 81 -1.41 4.97 -22.79
CA GLU A 81 -2.27 4.31 -23.78
C GLU A 81 -1.59 3.16 -24.53
N ASP A 82 -0.27 3.24 -24.73
CA ASP A 82 0.51 2.21 -25.44
C ASP A 82 0.66 0.91 -24.63
N PHE A 83 0.32 0.93 -23.33
CA PHE A 83 0.46 -0.19 -22.41
C PHE A 83 -0.85 -0.90 -22.10
N ARG A 84 -1.93 -0.63 -22.84
CA ARG A 84 -3.20 -1.34 -22.62
C ARG A 84 -3.07 -2.83 -22.92
N VAL A 85 -3.66 -3.63 -22.04
CA VAL A 85 -3.87 -5.06 -22.25
C VAL A 85 -5.36 -5.35 -22.17
N ASN A 86 -5.92 -5.90 -23.24
CA ASN A 86 -7.35 -6.19 -23.34
C ASN A 86 -8.23 -4.96 -23.01
N GLY A 87 -7.78 -3.76 -23.41
CA GLY A 87 -8.50 -2.50 -23.22
C GLY A 87 -8.32 -1.84 -21.84
N ALA A 88 -7.55 -2.43 -20.92
CA ALA A 88 -7.32 -1.88 -19.58
C ALA A 88 -5.83 -1.62 -19.30
N LEU A 89 -5.56 -0.77 -18.32
CA LEU A 89 -4.24 -0.54 -17.74
C LEU A 89 -4.13 -1.35 -16.46
N TYR A 90 -3.02 -2.06 -16.30
CA TYR A 90 -2.67 -2.79 -15.09
C TYR A 90 -1.53 -2.05 -14.42
N PHE A 91 -1.80 -1.46 -13.26
CA PHE A 91 -0.86 -0.62 -12.53
C PHE A 91 -0.26 -1.36 -11.34
N ARG A 92 0.97 -0.97 -11.00
CA ARG A 92 1.60 -1.25 -9.71
C ARG A 92 2.21 0.04 -9.16
N GLN A 93 1.77 0.46 -7.98
CA GLN A 93 2.37 1.58 -7.23
C GLN A 93 3.20 1.03 -6.08
N SER A 94 4.43 1.51 -5.98
CA SER A 94 5.42 1.05 -5.01
C SER A 94 5.99 2.22 -4.20
N TRP A 95 6.30 1.97 -2.92
CA TRP A 95 7.04 2.89 -2.05
C TRP A 95 8.31 2.21 -1.53
N PRO A 96 9.38 2.14 -2.34
CA PRO A 96 10.55 1.30 -2.06
C PRO A 96 11.29 1.59 -0.75
N THR A 97 11.10 2.78 -0.16
CA THR A 97 11.73 3.16 1.11
C THR A 97 10.97 2.73 2.35
N LEU A 98 9.71 2.33 2.21
CA LEU A 98 8.89 1.87 3.33
C LEU A 98 9.05 0.36 3.59
N GLY A 99 9.40 -0.43 2.58
CA GLY A 99 9.40 -1.90 2.70
C GLY A 99 7.99 -2.50 2.81
N GLU A 100 6.98 -1.70 2.48
CA GLU A 100 5.56 -2.05 2.45
C GLU A 100 5.18 -2.79 1.16
N GLU A 101 4.00 -3.39 1.16
CA GLU A 101 3.42 -4.01 -0.03
C GLU A 101 3.01 -2.97 -1.08
N ASP A 102 3.07 -3.37 -2.34
CA ASP A 102 2.65 -2.55 -3.47
C ASP A 102 1.11 -2.51 -3.58
N GLN A 103 0.58 -1.45 -4.20
CA GLN A 103 -0.79 -1.45 -4.72
C GLN A 103 -0.76 -1.97 -6.15
N ILE A 104 -1.51 -3.02 -6.46
CA ILE A 104 -1.69 -3.58 -7.81
C ILE A 104 -3.17 -3.62 -8.13
N TRP A 105 -3.54 -2.99 -9.24
CA TRP A 105 -4.92 -2.91 -9.68
C TRP A 105 -5.00 -2.78 -11.19
N LYS A 106 -6.21 -2.95 -11.69
CA LYS A 106 -6.59 -2.67 -13.07
C LYS A 106 -7.50 -1.46 -13.09
N GLN A 107 -7.41 -0.63 -14.12
CA GLN A 107 -8.42 0.37 -14.45
C GLN A 107 -8.50 0.59 -15.97
N THR A 108 -9.68 0.93 -16.48
CA THR A 108 -9.87 1.25 -17.90
C THR A 108 -9.65 2.73 -18.19
N SER A 109 -9.98 3.60 -17.24
CA SER A 109 -9.64 5.03 -17.32
C SER A 109 -8.12 5.25 -17.38
N ASN A 110 -7.69 6.19 -18.23
CA ASN A 110 -6.31 6.67 -18.19
C ASN A 110 -6.28 7.98 -17.40
N PRO A 111 -5.58 8.02 -16.26
CA PRO A 111 -5.62 9.16 -15.35
C PRO A 111 -5.00 10.45 -15.94
N VAL A 112 -4.23 10.35 -17.04
CA VAL A 112 -3.68 11.52 -17.75
C VAL A 112 -4.73 12.17 -18.66
N THR A 113 -5.65 11.40 -19.24
CA THR A 113 -6.64 11.90 -20.22
C THR A 113 -8.04 12.04 -19.63
N SER A 114 -8.38 11.29 -18.58
CA SER A 114 -9.60 11.43 -17.79
C SER A 114 -9.49 12.61 -16.80
N THR A 115 -9.40 13.83 -17.32
CA THR A 115 -9.17 15.05 -16.52
C THR A 115 -10.36 15.50 -15.67
N ASP A 116 -11.51 14.84 -15.79
CA ASP A 116 -12.67 15.03 -14.92
C ASP A 116 -12.53 14.34 -13.56
N GLY A 117 -11.39 13.67 -13.32
CA GLY A 117 -11.11 12.93 -12.09
C GLY A 117 -11.82 11.58 -12.02
N SER A 118 -12.54 11.16 -13.07
CA SER A 118 -13.28 9.91 -13.03
C SER A 118 -12.36 8.69 -13.14
N VAL A 119 -12.55 7.72 -12.25
CA VAL A 119 -11.92 6.39 -12.34
C VAL A 119 -12.96 5.39 -12.81
N THR A 120 -12.72 4.78 -13.97
CA THR A 120 -13.56 3.72 -14.53
C THR A 120 -12.81 2.41 -14.66
N GLY A 121 -13.55 1.30 -14.51
CA GLY A 121 -13.04 -0.06 -14.64
C GLY A 121 -12.03 -0.44 -13.57
N TYR A 122 -12.02 0.27 -12.44
CA TYR A 122 -11.19 -0.08 -11.28
C TYR A 122 -11.52 -1.50 -10.81
N GLU A 123 -10.49 -2.33 -10.70
CA GLU A 123 -10.58 -3.69 -10.21
C GLU A 123 -9.32 -3.97 -9.37
N PRO A 124 -9.45 -4.23 -8.05
CA PRO A 124 -8.30 -4.52 -7.20
C PRO A 124 -7.72 -5.89 -7.55
N ILE A 125 -6.38 -6.01 -7.55
CA ILE A 125 -5.68 -7.27 -7.76
C ILE A 125 -4.92 -7.68 -6.49
N SER A 126 -4.14 -6.76 -5.92
CA SER A 126 -3.43 -6.92 -4.66
C SER A 126 -3.24 -5.52 -4.08
N ILE A 127 -4.00 -5.18 -3.03
CA ILE A 127 -4.07 -3.82 -2.49
C ILE A 127 -3.58 -3.84 -1.04
N ALA A 128 -2.47 -3.15 -0.79
CA ALA A 128 -1.89 -2.93 0.53
C ALA A 128 -2.73 -1.99 1.41
N SER A 129 -3.42 -0.99 0.84
CA SER A 129 -4.26 -0.07 1.61
C SER A 129 -5.43 0.50 0.81
N THR A 130 -6.58 0.66 1.47
CA THR A 130 -7.77 1.32 0.90
C THR A 130 -8.19 2.59 1.65
N GLY A 131 -7.47 2.95 2.71
CA GLY A 131 -7.82 4.13 3.51
C GLY A 131 -7.63 5.44 2.73
N GLN A 132 -8.12 6.55 3.29
CA GLN A 132 -8.07 7.87 2.64
C GLN A 132 -8.65 7.84 1.21
N PHE A 133 -9.79 7.16 1.06
CA PHE A 133 -10.62 7.18 -0.13
C PHE A 133 -9.96 6.60 -1.39
N TRP A 134 -9.21 5.50 -1.24
CA TRP A 134 -8.64 4.82 -2.39
C TRP A 134 -9.72 4.27 -3.34
N GLY A 135 -9.58 4.55 -4.64
CA GLY A 135 -10.47 4.04 -5.69
C GLY A 135 -9.79 3.77 -7.03
N GLY A 136 -8.46 3.70 -7.04
CA GLY A 136 -7.65 3.77 -8.25
C GLY A 136 -7.13 5.19 -8.50
N LEU A 137 -6.33 5.35 -9.56
CA LEU A 137 -5.60 6.58 -9.83
C LEU A 137 -6.44 7.52 -10.69
N GLN A 138 -6.58 8.77 -10.26
CA GLN A 138 -7.33 9.82 -10.94
C GLN A 138 -6.44 11.02 -11.31
N TYR A 139 -6.93 11.86 -12.23
CA TYR A 139 -6.36 13.18 -12.45
C TYR A 139 -6.53 14.07 -11.21
N ASN A 140 -5.44 14.69 -10.77
CA ASN A 140 -5.49 15.69 -9.69
C ASN A 140 -5.26 17.10 -10.24
N GLY A 141 -4.15 17.32 -10.96
CA GLY A 141 -3.79 18.59 -11.59
C GLY A 141 -3.48 19.76 -10.65
N ASN A 142 -3.66 19.62 -9.34
CA ASN A 142 -3.54 20.71 -8.37
C ASN A 142 -2.35 20.50 -7.43
N GLN A 143 -2.45 19.58 -6.47
CA GLN A 143 -1.37 19.28 -5.53
C GLN A 143 -0.37 18.25 -6.08
N ALA A 144 -0.82 17.41 -7.01
CA ALA A 144 -0.01 16.43 -7.73
C ALA A 144 -0.49 16.32 -9.18
N LEU A 145 0.24 15.58 -10.00
CA LEU A 145 -0.24 15.16 -11.32
C LEU A 145 -1.47 14.27 -11.16
N LEU A 146 -1.31 13.17 -10.39
CA LEU A 146 -2.34 12.17 -10.14
C LEU A 146 -2.39 11.79 -8.65
N ASP A 147 -3.53 11.29 -8.19
CA ASP A 147 -3.70 10.80 -6.82
C ASP A 147 -4.67 9.62 -6.74
N GLY A 148 -4.66 8.91 -5.61
CA GLY A 148 -5.47 7.72 -5.39
C GLY A 148 -6.76 7.95 -4.60
N SER A 149 -6.96 9.14 -4.02
CA SER A 149 -8.11 9.50 -3.17
C SER A 149 -9.39 9.72 -4.00
N SER A 150 -9.68 8.80 -4.91
CA SER A 150 -10.63 8.99 -6.02
C SER A 150 -12.09 8.68 -5.73
N VAL A 151 -12.41 8.06 -4.57
CA VAL A 151 -13.81 7.93 -4.14
C VAL A 151 -14.28 9.10 -3.26
N ASP A 152 -13.42 10.10 -3.08
CA ASP A 152 -13.73 11.31 -2.33
C ASP A 152 -14.23 12.43 -3.25
N ASN A 153 -15.08 13.31 -2.72
CA ASN A 153 -15.43 14.59 -3.33
C ASN A 153 -14.74 15.78 -2.64
N SER A 154 -13.84 15.50 -1.69
CA SER A 154 -13.03 16.47 -0.96
C SER A 154 -11.61 16.60 -1.53
N SER A 155 -10.84 17.56 -1.03
CA SER A 155 -9.49 17.92 -1.52
C SER A 155 -8.35 16.99 -1.08
N ASN A 156 -8.65 15.72 -0.77
CA ASN A 156 -7.62 14.72 -0.41
C ASN A 156 -6.80 14.33 -1.64
N TRP A 157 -5.53 13.97 -1.43
CA TRP A 157 -4.59 13.66 -2.51
C TRP A 157 -3.53 12.63 -2.06
N TRP A 158 -3.97 11.58 -1.36
CA TRP A 158 -3.10 10.50 -0.92
C TRP A 158 -2.70 9.60 -2.10
N TYR A 159 -1.72 8.72 -1.87
CA TYR A 159 -1.17 7.85 -2.92
C TYR A 159 -0.64 8.65 -4.11
N SER A 160 -0.05 9.82 -3.84
CA SER A 160 0.30 10.79 -4.87
C SER A 160 1.30 10.27 -5.89
N ILE A 161 1.11 10.67 -7.15
CA ILE A 161 2.04 10.50 -8.26
C ILE A 161 2.29 11.89 -8.84
N GLY A 162 3.54 12.33 -8.84
CA GLY A 162 3.90 13.64 -9.37
C GLY A 162 3.51 14.78 -8.45
N SER A 163 3.79 14.67 -7.15
CA SER A 163 3.56 15.77 -6.20
C SER A 163 4.23 17.06 -6.71
N HIS A 164 3.49 18.18 -6.69
CA HIS A 164 3.98 19.50 -7.09
C HIS A 164 4.64 20.26 -5.94
N GLN A 165 4.37 19.84 -4.70
CA GLN A 165 4.83 20.51 -3.49
C GLN A 165 5.00 19.53 -2.34
N ILE A 166 5.73 19.98 -1.32
CA ILE A 166 5.95 19.21 -0.10
C ILE A 166 4.68 19.09 0.74
N TYR A 167 4.40 17.88 1.21
CA TYR A 167 3.34 17.58 2.17
C TYR A 167 3.96 16.96 3.42
N ALA A 168 3.81 17.63 4.56
CA ALA A 168 4.33 17.16 5.86
C ALA A 168 5.80 16.67 5.84
N GLY A 169 6.66 17.25 4.98
CA GLY A 169 8.08 16.90 4.88
C GLY A 169 8.45 15.97 3.70
N GLY A 170 7.48 15.47 2.94
CA GLY A 170 7.72 14.61 1.77
C GLY A 170 6.52 14.62 0.82
N MET A 171 6.08 13.44 0.40
CA MET A 171 4.90 13.23 -0.45
C MET A 171 3.88 12.36 0.30
N PRO A 172 2.56 12.59 0.14
CA PRO A 172 1.56 11.72 0.75
C PRO A 172 1.55 10.36 0.02
N GLY A 173 1.87 9.30 0.74
CA GLY A 173 1.84 7.91 0.27
C GLY A 173 0.53 7.22 0.69
N PRO A 174 0.59 5.97 1.21
CA PRO A 174 -0.54 5.36 1.89
C PRO A 174 -0.98 6.18 3.11
N PRO A 175 -2.21 5.97 3.60
CA PRO A 175 -2.78 6.66 4.74
C PRO A 175 -1.81 6.78 5.92
N GLY A 176 -1.62 8.01 6.40
CA GLY A 176 -0.76 8.27 7.56
C GLY A 176 0.75 8.21 7.27
N THR A 177 1.16 7.93 6.03
CA THR A 177 2.57 7.77 5.67
C THR A 177 3.05 8.83 4.70
N ILE A 178 4.20 9.44 5.04
CA ILE A 178 4.90 10.43 4.22
C ILE A 178 6.12 9.76 3.60
N VAL A 179 6.18 9.74 2.27
CA VAL A 179 7.20 9.03 1.50
C VAL A 179 8.19 9.99 0.85
N ASP A 180 9.41 9.52 0.66
CA ASP A 180 10.48 10.22 -0.06
C ASP A 180 10.76 9.64 -1.46
N LEU A 181 10.15 8.48 -1.78
CA LEU A 181 10.24 7.81 -3.07
C LEU A 181 8.92 7.09 -3.38
N VAL A 182 8.41 7.33 -4.60
CA VAL A 182 7.28 6.58 -5.16
C VAL A 182 7.61 6.17 -6.60
N GLU A 183 7.15 4.98 -6.99
CA GLU A 183 7.24 4.47 -8.35
C GLU A 183 5.87 4.01 -8.83
N LEU A 184 5.56 4.25 -10.10
CA LEU A 184 4.42 3.66 -10.79
C LEU A 184 4.92 2.81 -11.96
N TRP A 185 4.35 1.63 -12.07
CA TRP A 185 4.65 0.65 -13.09
C TRP A 185 3.36 0.26 -13.81
N VAL A 186 3.49 -0.16 -15.08
CA VAL A 186 2.40 -0.75 -15.86
C VAL A 186 2.80 -2.14 -16.34
N SER A 187 1.85 -3.07 -16.39
CA SER A 187 2.10 -4.41 -16.93
C SER A 187 1.85 -4.46 -18.42
N THR A 188 2.71 -5.18 -19.16
CA THR A 188 2.52 -5.48 -20.59
C THR A 188 1.74 -6.77 -20.84
N ILE A 189 1.28 -7.43 -19.78
CA ILE A 189 0.40 -8.61 -19.83
C ILE A 189 -0.78 -8.42 -18.88
N GLU A 190 -1.82 -9.23 -19.04
CA GLU A 190 -2.93 -9.26 -18.11
C GLU A 190 -2.43 -9.79 -16.76
N VAL A 191 -2.73 -9.04 -15.70
CA VAL A 191 -2.35 -9.40 -14.33
C VAL A 191 -3.59 -9.84 -13.59
N THR A 192 -3.54 -11.05 -13.06
CA THR A 192 -4.52 -11.57 -12.11
C THR A 192 -3.82 -11.83 -10.77
N ALA A 193 -4.57 -12.00 -9.69
CA ALA A 193 -4.02 -12.35 -8.39
C ALA A 193 -3.13 -13.62 -8.43
N THR A 194 -3.32 -14.48 -9.42
CA THR A 194 -2.54 -15.70 -9.65
C THR A 194 -1.19 -15.44 -10.33
N THR A 195 -1.01 -14.32 -11.04
CA THR A 195 0.24 -13.99 -11.74
C THR A 195 1.24 -13.23 -10.88
N THR A 196 0.77 -12.47 -9.88
CA THR A 196 1.63 -11.74 -8.92
C THR A 196 2.42 -12.69 -8.00
N THR A 197 2.04 -13.97 -7.91
CA THR A 197 2.74 -15.01 -7.14
C THR A 197 3.87 -15.72 -7.90
N THR A 198 4.19 -15.33 -9.14
CA THR A 198 5.29 -15.97 -9.91
C THR A 198 6.64 -15.27 -9.71
N THR A 199 6.98 -14.96 -8.45
CA THR A 199 8.35 -15.16 -7.95
C THR A 199 8.25 -16.34 -6.99
N THR A 200 8.92 -17.43 -7.33
CA THR A 200 8.71 -18.77 -6.78
C THR A 200 8.81 -18.81 -5.24
N PHE A 201 7.66 -18.74 -4.58
CA PHE A 201 7.36 -19.60 -3.44
C PHE A 201 6.14 -20.41 -3.88
N ILE A 202 6.21 -21.73 -3.72
CA ILE A 202 5.06 -22.62 -3.92
C ILE A 202 3.94 -22.05 -3.05
N ALA A 203 2.92 -21.45 -3.69
CA ALA A 203 1.70 -21.05 -3.00
C ALA A 203 1.15 -22.34 -2.37
N ALA A 204 1.22 -22.42 -1.05
CA ALA A 204 0.47 -23.43 -0.34
C ALA A 204 -0.99 -23.30 -0.79
N PRO A 205 -1.74 -24.40 -0.99
CA PRO A 205 -3.18 -24.31 -1.16
C PRO A 205 -3.75 -23.39 -0.07
N PRO A 206 -4.81 -22.60 -0.35
CA PRO A 206 -5.44 -21.74 0.65
C PRO A 206 -5.54 -22.56 1.93
N PRO A 207 -5.01 -22.07 3.07
CA PRO A 207 -4.87 -22.87 4.27
C PRO A 207 -6.19 -23.57 4.55
N GLN A 208 -6.24 -24.88 4.27
CA GLN A 208 -7.37 -25.68 4.66
C GLN A 208 -7.39 -25.61 6.19
N SER A 209 -8.57 -25.41 6.77
CA SER A 209 -8.75 -25.60 8.21
C SER A 209 -8.00 -26.87 8.63
N PRO A 210 -7.27 -26.90 9.76
CA PRO A 210 -6.63 -28.12 10.24
C PRO A 210 -7.65 -29.26 10.11
N GLU A 211 -7.30 -30.37 9.46
CA GLU A 211 -8.24 -31.46 9.22
C GLU A 211 -8.92 -31.87 10.55
N GLY A 212 -10.21 -31.53 10.69
CA GLY A 212 -10.99 -31.74 11.92
C GLY A 212 -11.27 -30.51 12.80
N GLY A 213 -10.82 -29.31 12.45
CA GLY A 213 -11.12 -28.06 13.16
C GLY A 213 -12.51 -27.50 12.83
N THR A 214 -13.24 -27.02 13.84
CA THR A 214 -14.52 -26.31 13.67
C THR A 214 -14.32 -24.80 13.76
N TRP A 215 -14.94 -24.03 12.84
CA TRP A 215 -14.95 -22.57 12.94
C TRP A 215 -15.72 -22.11 14.17
N GLN A 216 -15.08 -21.27 15.00
CA GLN A 216 -15.73 -20.61 16.13
C GLN A 216 -16.10 -19.17 15.75
N LEU A 217 -17.34 -18.75 16.02
CA LEU A 217 -17.73 -17.35 15.86
C LEU A 217 -17.04 -16.52 16.95
N VAL A 218 -16.17 -15.59 16.54
CA VAL A 218 -15.48 -14.66 17.47
C VAL A 218 -16.00 -13.23 17.38
N PHE A 219 -16.71 -12.90 16.29
CA PHE A 219 -17.30 -11.59 16.05
C PHE A 219 -18.53 -11.69 15.15
N ARG A 220 -19.58 -10.95 15.48
CA ARG A 220 -20.74 -10.66 14.64
C ARG A 220 -21.29 -9.29 14.99
N GLN A 221 -21.67 -8.57 13.95
CA GLN A 221 -22.37 -7.30 14.04
C GLN A 221 -23.58 -7.30 13.11
N THR A 222 -24.69 -6.76 13.60
CA THR A 222 -25.94 -6.61 12.87
C THR A 222 -26.45 -5.17 12.99
N VAL A 223 -26.84 -4.57 11.86
CA VAL A 223 -27.51 -3.25 11.86
C VAL A 223 -28.82 -3.33 12.66
N PRO A 224 -29.17 -2.35 13.50
CA PRO A 224 -28.58 -1.02 13.64
C PRO A 224 -27.52 -0.87 14.74
N GLN A 225 -27.00 -1.96 15.29
CA GLN A 225 -26.06 -1.91 16.41
C GLN A 225 -24.63 -1.64 15.93
N PHE A 226 -23.95 -0.76 16.66
CA PHE A 226 -22.54 -0.43 16.44
C PHE A 226 -21.75 -0.70 17.72
N TYR A 227 -20.53 -1.20 17.57
CA TYR A 227 -19.60 -1.37 18.69
C TYR A 227 -18.97 -0.02 19.04
N ALA A 228 -18.82 0.25 20.33
CA ALA A 228 -18.10 1.43 20.80
C ALA A 228 -16.60 1.29 20.54
N PRO A 229 -15.85 2.40 20.37
CA PRO A 229 -14.39 2.35 20.29
C PRO A 229 -13.79 1.61 21.50
N GLY A 230 -13.01 0.56 21.24
CA GLY A 230 -12.41 -0.28 22.28
C GLY A 230 -13.34 -1.34 22.89
N GLU A 231 -14.58 -1.49 22.41
CA GLU A 231 -15.48 -2.58 22.81
C GLU A 231 -15.06 -3.88 22.09
N LEU A 232 -14.07 -4.57 22.67
CA LEU A 232 -13.53 -5.82 22.12
C LEU A 232 -14.42 -7.03 22.46
N SER A 233 -15.28 -6.92 23.47
CA SER A 233 -16.14 -8.01 23.95
C SER A 233 -17.57 -7.57 24.15
N LYS A 234 -18.50 -8.40 23.70
CA LYS A 234 -19.95 -8.19 23.79
C LYS A 234 -20.67 -9.53 23.77
N ASN A 235 -21.58 -9.74 24.71
CA ASN A 235 -22.32 -11.00 24.87
C ASN A 235 -21.40 -12.24 24.99
N GLU A 236 -20.21 -12.08 25.57
CA GLU A 236 -19.16 -13.13 25.66
C GLU A 236 -19.62 -14.43 26.35
N ASN A 237 -20.62 -14.34 27.24
CA ASN A 237 -21.18 -15.48 27.97
C ASN A 237 -22.48 -16.03 27.35
N ALA A 238 -22.95 -15.46 26.24
CA ALA A 238 -24.16 -15.91 25.56
C ALA A 238 -23.84 -16.99 24.52
N ASP A 239 -24.82 -17.85 24.21
CA ASP A 239 -24.72 -18.70 23.02
C ASP A 239 -24.66 -17.79 21.77
N PRO A 240 -23.58 -17.82 20.98
CA PRO A 240 -23.45 -16.98 19.80
C PRO A 240 -24.56 -17.24 18.77
N ASN A 241 -25.27 -18.36 18.79
CA ASN A 241 -26.40 -18.57 17.87
C ASN A 241 -27.70 -17.89 18.35
N SER A 242 -27.74 -17.38 19.58
CA SER A 242 -28.93 -16.81 20.23
C SER A 242 -28.99 -15.29 20.27
N VAL A 243 -27.88 -14.61 19.95
CA VAL A 243 -27.76 -13.14 20.02
C VAL A 243 -27.52 -12.53 18.62
N SER A 244 -27.92 -11.28 18.39
CA SER A 244 -27.70 -10.58 17.10
C SER A 244 -26.26 -10.05 16.94
N ASP A 245 -25.64 -9.65 18.04
CA ASP A 245 -24.27 -9.15 18.11
C ASP A 245 -23.47 -10.01 19.08
N PHE A 246 -22.22 -10.29 18.76
CA PHE A 246 -21.34 -11.12 19.58
C PHE A 246 -19.89 -10.71 19.34
N SER A 247 -19.07 -10.61 20.37
CA SER A 247 -17.64 -10.36 20.24
C SER A 247 -16.88 -10.94 21.42
N ILE A 248 -15.77 -11.61 21.12
CA ILE A 248 -14.75 -12.08 22.07
C ILE A 248 -13.35 -11.80 21.50
N LEU A 249 -13.18 -10.62 20.89
CA LEU A 249 -11.94 -10.27 20.18
C LEU A 249 -10.75 -10.14 21.14
N ASP A 250 -10.98 -9.80 22.41
CA ASP A 250 -9.94 -9.80 23.45
C ASP A 250 -9.41 -11.20 23.80
N GLN A 251 -10.12 -12.27 23.40
CA GLN A 251 -9.75 -13.66 23.62
C GLN A 251 -9.06 -14.29 22.41
N LEU A 252 -8.75 -13.52 21.36
CA LEU A 252 -8.20 -14.07 20.11
C LEU A 252 -6.97 -14.95 20.32
N ASP A 253 -6.08 -14.63 21.27
CA ASP A 253 -4.88 -15.43 21.58
C ASP A 253 -5.19 -16.89 21.93
N SER A 254 -6.38 -17.20 22.47
CA SER A 254 -6.80 -18.57 22.78
C SER A 254 -7.11 -19.41 21.53
N PHE A 255 -7.29 -18.77 20.37
CA PHE A 255 -7.54 -19.40 19.07
C PHE A 255 -6.27 -19.51 18.21
N ASN A 256 -5.11 -19.15 18.76
CA ASN A 256 -3.83 -19.34 18.09
C ASN A 256 -3.49 -20.83 18.00
N VAL A 257 -3.22 -21.32 16.80
CA VAL A 257 -2.81 -22.70 16.53
C VAL A 257 -1.35 -22.67 16.06
N ASP A 258 -0.43 -23.12 16.92
CA ASP A 258 1.01 -23.20 16.63
C ASP A 258 1.62 -21.89 16.08
N GLY A 259 1.22 -20.76 16.65
CA GLY A 259 1.70 -19.43 16.24
C GLY A 259 0.89 -18.79 15.11
N VAL A 260 -0.20 -19.43 14.66
CA VAL A 260 -0.99 -19.00 13.51
C VAL A 260 -2.47 -18.84 13.89
N PHE A 261 -3.06 -17.71 13.54
CA PHE A 261 -4.49 -17.47 13.53
C PHE A 261 -5.07 -17.80 12.16
N TYR A 262 -6.25 -18.42 12.14
CA TYR A 262 -7.02 -18.68 10.93
C TYR A 262 -8.35 -17.93 11.04
N PHE A 263 -8.68 -17.14 10.03
CA PHE A 263 -9.88 -16.32 10.01
C PHE A 263 -10.77 -16.68 8.83
N LEU A 264 -12.08 -16.58 9.06
CA LEU A 264 -13.12 -16.63 8.05
C LEU A 264 -14.02 -15.42 8.23
N LEU A 265 -14.11 -14.58 7.20
CA LEU A 265 -15.03 -13.45 7.14
C LEU A 265 -16.16 -13.78 6.14
N ARG A 266 -17.40 -13.56 6.59
CA ARG A 266 -18.60 -13.83 5.80
C ARG A 266 -19.56 -12.66 5.94
N TRP A 267 -20.23 -12.33 4.83
CA TRP A 267 -21.35 -11.37 4.78
C TRP A 267 -22.63 -12.11 4.38
N PRO A 268 -23.38 -12.72 5.32
CA PRO A 268 -24.43 -13.69 4.99
C PRO A 268 -25.57 -13.18 4.12
N GLY A 269 -25.84 -11.87 4.14
CA GLY A 269 -26.89 -11.24 3.34
C GLY A 269 -26.45 -10.76 1.95
N SER A 270 -25.17 -10.88 1.60
CA SER A 270 -24.61 -10.29 0.37
C SER A 270 -24.56 -11.25 -0.83
N GLY A 271 -24.56 -12.56 -0.59
CA GLY A 271 -24.28 -13.56 -1.63
C GLY A 271 -22.79 -13.70 -1.99
N GLU A 272 -21.90 -12.93 -1.36
CA GLU A 272 -20.45 -13.03 -1.52
C GLU A 272 -19.89 -14.34 -0.93
N ALA A 273 -18.79 -14.82 -1.52
CA ALA A 273 -18.06 -15.98 -1.02
C ALA A 273 -17.35 -15.65 0.30
N ASP A 274 -17.08 -16.71 1.08
CA ASP A 274 -16.28 -16.58 2.31
C ASP A 274 -14.85 -16.15 1.99
N GLN A 275 -14.36 -15.20 2.76
CA GLN A 275 -12.95 -14.80 2.73
C GLN A 275 -12.21 -15.53 3.85
N ILE A 276 -11.22 -16.35 3.50
CA ILE A 276 -10.44 -17.13 4.44
C ILE A 276 -8.99 -16.71 4.35
N TRP A 277 -8.36 -16.40 5.48
CA TRP A 277 -6.94 -16.08 5.55
C TRP A 277 -6.32 -16.57 6.85
N ARG A 278 -4.98 -16.47 6.93
CA ARG A 278 -4.23 -16.71 8.16
C ARG A 278 -3.28 -15.57 8.43
N GLN A 279 -2.86 -15.43 9.68
CA GLN A 279 -1.80 -14.50 10.08
C GLN A 279 -1.16 -14.96 11.39
N THR A 280 0.02 -14.43 11.69
CA THR A 280 0.76 -14.73 12.93
C THR A 280 0.61 -13.62 13.96
N SER A 281 0.22 -12.41 13.54
CA SER A 281 -0.07 -11.30 14.45
C SER A 281 -1.52 -11.34 14.94
N ASN A 282 -1.74 -10.94 16.20
CA ASN A 282 -3.08 -10.79 16.76
C ASN A 282 -3.59 -9.36 16.45
N PRO A 283 -4.72 -9.21 15.73
CA PRO A 283 -5.20 -7.90 15.28
C PRO A 283 -5.65 -6.97 16.41
N VAL A 284 -5.83 -7.48 17.64
CA VAL A 284 -6.23 -6.69 18.81
C VAL A 284 -5.03 -6.16 19.60
N THR A 285 -3.96 -6.94 19.69
CA THR A 285 -2.80 -6.60 20.52
C THR A 285 -1.61 -6.05 19.73
N THR A 286 -1.68 -6.09 18.39
CA THR A 286 -0.62 -5.56 17.53
C THR A 286 -0.72 -4.03 17.46
N VAL A 287 0.19 -3.37 18.19
CA VAL A 287 0.13 -1.95 18.56
C VAL A 287 0.34 -0.99 17.37
N ASP A 288 0.92 -1.47 16.28
CA ASP A 288 1.21 -0.70 15.06
C ASP A 288 0.29 -1.04 13.88
N GLY A 289 -0.70 -1.93 14.08
CA GLY A 289 -1.59 -2.39 13.01
C GLY A 289 -0.91 -3.27 11.96
N SER A 290 0.32 -3.72 12.19
CA SER A 290 1.03 -4.61 11.26
C SER A 290 0.39 -6.00 11.21
N VAL A 291 0.29 -6.55 10.00
CA VAL A 291 -0.15 -7.93 9.77
C VAL A 291 1.07 -8.74 9.35
N THR A 292 1.43 -9.78 10.11
CA THR A 292 2.58 -10.64 9.79
C THR A 292 2.14 -12.05 9.42
N GLY A 293 2.84 -12.71 8.50
CA GLY A 293 2.68 -14.13 8.23
C GLY A 293 1.43 -14.53 7.44
N TYR A 294 1.03 -13.69 6.48
CA TYR A 294 0.07 -14.04 5.42
C TYR A 294 0.60 -15.21 4.57
#